data_AF-A0A822AC56-F1
#
_entry.id   AF-A0A822AC56-F1
#
_cell.length_a   1.000
_cell.length_b   1.000
_cell.length_c   1.000
_cell.angle_alpha   90.00
_cell.angle_beta   90.00
_cell.angle_gamma   90.00
#
_symmetry.space_group_name_H-M   'P 1'
#
loop_
_entity.id
_entity.type
_entity.pdbx_description
1 polymer ?
#
loop_
_entity_poly.entity_id
_entity_poly.type
_entity_poly.pdbx_seq_one_letter_code
_entity_poly.pdbx_strand_id
1 'polypeptide(L)'
;MRDCLDLLDGRFDQLRVLYVTVDRILPWLEIQHDPKLLPNLRIFSLCFKRKVYHFDKSIVSLLRRMLNLEELHLNIIVKCNEKFIDSDTLMKDIIIYMPRLYKFTFNICSIINHCDQTNFPLNEHIEKTFEYLYNNEIITCIDHFQEEGYSQCHIYSYPYKWKVYNNITNNFRGGLFTSVTQVLLYDEHPFEREFFLQIAQSFPFMKELTIHNRKAQNNKQLIKSNNDNQMLSIIEYPNLTRLDLHCTHNDYVELFLFDRKMTLPNNLHLCVDYQLLKKVTYNFTRYTTPNNCAKLATLYFYPVDQINEHVKKYFSHTCIRCISDFVLRR
;
A
#
# COMPACT_ATOMS: atom_id res chain seq x y z
N MET A 1 1.33 -8.88 -21.76
CA MET A 1 1.36 -7.62 -22.56
C MET A 1 1.07 -7.91 -24.02
N ARG A 2 1.53 -9.02 -24.61
CA ARG A 2 0.97 -9.56 -25.87
C ARG A 2 -0.55 -9.57 -25.82
N ASP A 3 -1.15 -10.22 -24.82
CA ASP A 3 -2.62 -10.22 -24.66
C ASP A 3 -3.30 -8.83 -24.51
N CYS A 4 -2.61 -7.83 -23.94
CA CYS A 4 -3.13 -6.45 -23.86
C CYS A 4 -2.96 -5.67 -25.17
N LEU A 5 -1.93 -6.01 -25.94
CA LEU A 5 -1.61 -5.42 -27.23
C LEU A 5 -2.44 -6.10 -28.34
N ASP A 6 -2.68 -7.40 -28.26
CA ASP A 6 -3.46 -8.21 -29.20
C ASP A 6 -4.96 -7.80 -29.23
N LEU A 7 -5.43 -7.08 -28.20
CA LEU A 7 -6.76 -6.45 -28.15
C LEU A 7 -6.88 -5.15 -28.96
N LEU A 8 -5.75 -4.60 -29.44
CA LEU A 8 -5.71 -3.37 -30.23
C LEU A 8 -5.56 -3.74 -31.72
N ASP A 9 -6.64 -4.18 -32.35
CA ASP A 9 -6.81 -4.53 -33.78
C ASP A 9 -5.97 -3.67 -34.77
N GLY A 10 -4.68 -3.97 -34.93
CA GLY A 10 -3.79 -3.42 -35.95
C GLY A 10 -3.57 -1.90 -35.97
N ARG A 11 -4.07 -1.12 -35.00
CA ARG A 11 -4.01 0.37 -34.98
C ARG A 11 -2.93 0.93 -34.04
N PHE A 12 -1.84 0.21 -33.84
CA PHE A 12 -0.72 0.61 -32.97
C PHE A 12 -0.10 1.96 -33.35
N ASP A 13 -0.06 2.27 -34.65
CA ASP A 13 0.49 3.54 -35.14
C ASP A 13 -0.38 4.75 -34.79
N GLN A 14 -1.61 4.59 -34.31
CA GLN A 14 -2.47 5.71 -33.90
C GLN A 14 -2.53 5.90 -32.38
N LEU A 15 -1.98 4.95 -31.61
CA LEU A 15 -2.05 4.96 -30.15
C LEU A 15 -1.14 6.05 -29.58
N ARG A 16 -1.74 7.10 -29.01
CA ARG A 16 -1.00 8.19 -28.33
C ARG A 16 -0.87 7.99 -26.82
N VAL A 17 -1.79 7.24 -26.21
CA VAL A 17 -1.89 7.07 -24.77
C VAL A 17 -2.09 5.61 -24.43
N LEU A 18 -1.34 5.08 -23.47
CA LEU A 18 -1.47 3.70 -23.01
C LEU A 18 -1.34 3.61 -21.49
N TYR A 19 -2.33 2.98 -20.85
CA TYR A 19 -2.35 2.69 -19.41
C TYR A 19 -2.29 1.18 -19.21
N VAL A 20 -1.31 0.70 -18.46
CA VAL A 20 -1.11 -0.72 -18.18
C VAL A 20 -1.07 -0.95 -16.67
N THR A 21 -1.96 -1.83 -16.20
CA THR A 21 -1.94 -2.36 -14.83
C THR A 21 -1.61 -3.84 -14.89
N VAL A 22 -0.57 -4.26 -14.19
CA VAL A 22 -0.06 -5.64 -14.19
C VAL A 22 -0.25 -6.27 -12.81
N ASP A 23 -1.09 -7.30 -12.76
CA ASP A 23 -1.49 -7.98 -11.51
C ASP A 23 -0.87 -9.38 -11.34
N ARG A 24 -0.18 -9.89 -12.36
CA ARG A 24 0.51 -11.20 -12.35
C ARG A 24 1.97 -11.06 -12.76
N ILE A 25 2.82 -11.99 -12.30
CA ILE A 25 4.19 -12.11 -12.80
C ILE A 25 4.06 -12.48 -14.28
N LEU A 26 4.31 -11.53 -15.17
CA LEU A 26 4.41 -11.82 -16.59
C LEU A 26 5.69 -12.64 -16.80
N PRO A 27 5.64 -13.78 -17.49
CA PRO A 27 6.83 -14.32 -18.13
C PRO A 27 7.23 -13.32 -19.22
N TRP A 28 8.14 -12.39 -18.90
CA TRP A 28 8.58 -11.31 -19.79
C TRP A 28 9.37 -11.80 -21.03
N LEU A 29 9.46 -13.12 -21.24
CA LEU A 29 10.19 -13.72 -22.35
C LEU A 29 9.56 -13.48 -23.74
N GLU A 30 8.32 -13.00 -23.86
CA GLU A 30 7.67 -12.91 -25.18
C GLU A 30 7.61 -11.53 -25.85
N ILE A 31 8.06 -10.44 -25.20
CA ILE A 31 8.11 -9.11 -25.85
C ILE A 31 9.49 -8.85 -26.49
N GLN A 32 10.31 -9.88 -26.66
CA GLN A 32 11.67 -9.75 -27.20
C GLN A 32 11.73 -9.57 -28.74
N HIS A 33 10.61 -9.71 -29.46
CA HIS A 33 10.68 -9.90 -30.92
C HIS A 33 10.25 -8.74 -31.83
N ASP A 34 9.87 -7.54 -31.36
CA ASP A 34 9.64 -6.43 -32.32
C ASP A 34 10.00 -5.01 -31.83
N PRO A 35 11.14 -4.43 -32.24
CA PRO A 35 11.63 -3.14 -31.77
C PRO A 35 10.78 -1.91 -32.14
N LYS A 36 9.68 -2.03 -32.90
CA LYS A 36 8.92 -0.87 -33.44
C LYS A 36 7.51 -0.64 -32.86
N LEU A 37 7.16 -1.26 -31.74
CA LEU A 37 5.74 -1.48 -31.41
C LEU A 37 4.84 -0.25 -31.22
N LEU A 38 5.33 0.97 -30.93
CA LEU A 38 4.47 2.13 -30.65
C LEU A 38 5.12 3.51 -30.99
N PRO A 39 5.38 3.84 -32.26
CA PRO A 39 6.13 5.05 -32.62
C PRO A 39 5.41 6.35 -32.24
N ASN A 40 4.09 6.34 -32.13
CA ASN A 40 3.27 7.52 -31.85
C ASN A 40 2.82 7.64 -30.39
N LEU A 41 3.23 6.72 -29.52
CA LEU A 41 2.91 6.79 -28.10
C LEU A 41 3.62 7.98 -27.44
N ARG A 42 2.82 8.84 -26.82
CA ARG A 42 3.26 10.06 -26.12
C ARG A 42 3.10 9.96 -24.62
N ILE A 43 2.05 9.28 -24.16
CA ILE A 43 1.75 9.14 -22.74
C ILE A 43 1.72 7.66 -22.39
N PHE A 44 2.52 7.27 -21.41
CA PHE A 44 2.54 5.90 -20.91
C PHE A 44 2.40 5.88 -19.39
N SER A 45 1.55 4.99 -18.91
CA SER A 45 1.39 4.74 -17.48
C SER A 45 1.53 3.25 -17.21
N LEU A 46 2.42 2.91 -16.27
CA LEU A 46 2.70 1.55 -15.87
C LEU A 46 2.52 1.40 -14.36
N CYS A 47 1.60 0.52 -13.96
CA CYS A 47 1.32 0.21 -12.57
C CYS A 47 1.50 -1.29 -12.33
N PHE A 48 2.47 -1.68 -11.50
CA PHE A 48 2.59 -3.06 -11.04
C PHE A 48 2.03 -3.18 -9.63
N LYS A 49 1.03 -4.06 -9.46
CA LYS A 49 0.51 -4.37 -8.12
C LYS A 49 1.41 -5.34 -7.34
N ARG A 50 2.30 -6.06 -8.03
CA ARG A 50 3.23 -7.04 -7.42
C ARG A 50 4.68 -6.56 -7.51
N LYS A 51 5.53 -7.14 -6.65
CA LYS A 51 6.98 -6.92 -6.70
C LYS A 51 7.53 -7.33 -8.06
N VAL A 52 8.30 -6.45 -8.67
CA VAL A 52 9.05 -6.69 -9.91
C VAL A 52 10.44 -7.18 -9.53
N TYR A 53 10.84 -8.28 -10.17
CA TYR A 53 12.20 -8.79 -10.12
C TYR A 53 12.93 -8.32 -11.38
N HIS A 54 14.20 -7.94 -11.25
CA HIS A 54 15.05 -7.45 -12.34
C HIS A 54 14.49 -6.18 -13.02
N PHE A 55 14.56 -5.05 -12.32
CA PHE A 55 14.18 -3.74 -12.83
C PHE A 55 14.76 -3.44 -14.22
N ASP A 56 16.05 -3.71 -14.42
CA ASP A 56 16.74 -3.42 -15.67
C ASP A 56 16.20 -4.23 -16.84
N LYS A 57 16.01 -5.54 -16.63
CA LYS A 57 15.54 -6.45 -17.68
C LYS A 57 14.05 -6.26 -18.00
N SER A 58 13.24 -5.93 -17.00
CA SER A 58 11.78 -5.89 -17.14
C SER A 58 11.25 -4.50 -17.45
N ILE A 59 11.65 -3.49 -16.66
CA ILE A 59 11.11 -2.13 -16.75
C ILE A 59 11.97 -1.27 -17.69
N VAL A 60 13.27 -1.22 -17.45
CA VAL A 60 14.17 -0.35 -18.22
C VAL A 60 14.19 -0.76 -19.69
N SER A 61 14.33 -2.06 -19.99
CA SER A 61 14.30 -2.57 -21.36
C SER A 61 13.02 -2.19 -22.12
N LEU A 62 11.86 -2.25 -21.46
CA LEU A 62 10.58 -1.83 -22.04
C LEU A 62 10.57 -0.33 -22.31
N LEU A 63 10.91 0.47 -21.29
CA LEU A 63 10.83 1.92 -21.34
C LEU A 63 11.79 2.51 -22.38
N ARG A 64 13.00 1.98 -22.51
CA ARG A 64 13.99 2.42 -23.52
C ARG A 64 13.52 2.26 -24.97
N ARG A 65 12.48 1.45 -25.23
CA ARG A 65 11.90 1.30 -26.56
C ARG A 65 10.87 2.38 -26.89
N MET A 66 10.43 3.16 -25.90
CA MET A 66 9.39 4.19 -26.03
C MET A 66 10.02 5.58 -26.14
N LEU A 67 10.88 5.77 -27.15
CA LEU A 67 11.72 6.97 -27.31
C LEU A 67 10.96 8.29 -27.49
N ASN A 68 9.69 8.22 -27.92
CA ASN A 68 8.86 9.38 -28.24
C ASN A 68 7.94 9.84 -27.10
N LEU A 69 8.07 9.25 -25.91
CA LEU A 69 7.28 9.61 -24.75
C LEU A 69 7.52 11.05 -24.31
N GLU A 70 6.41 11.69 -24.02
CA GLU A 70 6.28 13.05 -23.52
C GLU A 70 5.87 13.05 -22.04
N GLU A 71 5.01 12.09 -21.65
CA GLU A 71 4.61 11.85 -20.27
C GLU A 71 4.79 10.37 -19.85
N LEU A 72 5.40 10.16 -18.69
CA LEU A 72 5.59 8.84 -18.08
C LEU A 72 5.02 8.83 -16.65
N HIS A 73 4.19 7.83 -16.37
CA HIS A 73 3.68 7.54 -15.04
C HIS A 73 4.13 6.15 -14.60
N LEU A 74 4.85 6.05 -13.48
CA LEU A 74 5.42 4.78 -13.04
C LEU A 74 5.05 4.49 -11.58
N ASN A 75 4.32 3.40 -11.33
CA ASN A 75 4.03 2.91 -9.99
C ASN A 75 4.50 1.46 -9.85
N ILE A 76 5.60 1.26 -9.13
CA ILE A 76 6.24 -0.05 -9.03
C ILE A 76 6.80 -0.31 -7.65
N ILE A 77 6.83 -1.59 -7.29
CA ILE A 77 7.59 -2.12 -6.16
C ILE A 77 8.67 -3.01 -6.75
N VAL A 78 9.93 -2.76 -6.43
CA VAL A 78 11.08 -3.42 -7.04
C VAL A 78 11.90 -4.13 -5.97
N LYS A 79 12.24 -5.39 -6.20
CA LYS A 79 13.31 -6.04 -5.42
C LYS A 79 14.65 -5.73 -6.10
N CYS A 80 15.49 -4.99 -5.40
CA CYS A 80 16.84 -4.63 -5.81
C CYS A 80 17.85 -5.59 -5.19
N ASN A 81 19.01 -5.73 -5.85
CA ASN A 81 20.10 -6.55 -5.34
C ASN A 81 21.03 -5.69 -4.47
N GLU A 82 21.66 -4.65 -5.01
CA GLU A 82 22.77 -3.98 -4.31
C GLU A 82 22.42 -2.61 -3.73
N LYS A 83 21.63 -1.80 -4.46
CA LYS A 83 21.33 -0.41 -4.10
C LYS A 83 19.89 -0.02 -4.41
N PHE A 84 19.40 1.00 -3.71
CA PHE A 84 18.06 1.54 -3.96
C PHE A 84 18.05 2.28 -5.30
N ILE A 85 16.86 2.37 -5.90
CA ILE A 85 16.66 3.23 -7.05
C ILE A 85 16.68 4.68 -6.56
N ASP A 86 17.72 5.40 -6.95
CA ASP A 86 17.93 6.83 -6.72
C ASP A 86 17.76 7.63 -8.03
N SER A 87 17.94 8.94 -7.94
CA SER A 87 17.83 9.83 -9.10
C SER A 87 18.85 9.48 -10.19
N ASP A 88 20.10 9.17 -9.83
CA ASP A 88 21.15 8.81 -10.78
C ASP A 88 20.79 7.54 -11.57
N THR A 89 20.19 6.56 -10.89
CA THR A 89 19.68 5.34 -11.51
C THR A 89 18.56 5.66 -12.50
N LEU A 90 17.58 6.47 -12.11
CA LEU A 90 16.49 6.88 -13.02
C LEU A 90 17.01 7.71 -14.21
N MET A 91 17.97 8.60 -13.97
CA MET A 91 18.60 9.41 -14.99
C MET A 91 19.32 8.57 -16.02
N LYS A 92 20.21 7.69 -15.54
CA LYS A 92 21.01 6.79 -16.36
C LYS A 92 20.17 5.76 -17.10
N ASP A 93 19.14 5.20 -16.45
CA ASP A 93 18.46 4.04 -17.01
C ASP A 93 17.21 4.37 -17.82
N ILE A 94 16.52 5.46 -17.49
CA ILE A 94 15.24 5.83 -18.11
C ILE A 94 15.36 7.18 -18.83
N ILE A 95 15.71 8.25 -18.11
CA ILE A 95 15.46 9.63 -18.58
C ILE A 95 16.35 10.01 -19.77
N ILE A 96 17.63 9.67 -19.75
CA ILE A 96 18.56 9.90 -20.88
C ILE A 96 18.05 9.32 -22.21
N TYR A 97 17.27 8.24 -22.17
CA TYR A 97 16.73 7.59 -23.37
C TYR A 97 15.40 8.19 -23.84
N MET A 98 14.83 9.17 -23.13
CA MET A 98 13.53 9.78 -23.42
C MET A 98 13.68 11.30 -23.59
N PRO A 99 14.31 11.79 -24.68
CA PRO A 99 14.62 13.20 -24.85
C PRO A 99 13.39 14.12 -24.97
N ARG A 100 12.20 13.56 -25.18
CA ARG A 100 10.92 14.30 -25.28
C ARG A 100 10.14 14.32 -23.96
N LEU A 101 10.60 13.62 -22.93
CA LEU A 101 9.92 13.49 -21.67
C LEU A 101 9.97 14.83 -20.92
N TYR A 102 8.85 15.55 -20.88
CA TYR A 102 8.74 16.79 -20.10
C TYR A 102 8.04 16.55 -18.75
N LYS A 103 7.40 15.39 -18.58
CA LYS A 103 6.67 15.05 -17.35
C LYS A 103 6.89 13.61 -16.96
N PHE A 104 7.54 13.44 -15.82
CA PHE A 104 7.70 12.16 -15.17
C PHE A 104 7.06 12.19 -13.79
N THR A 105 6.11 11.30 -13.54
CA THR A 105 5.46 11.14 -12.24
C THR A 105 5.66 9.71 -11.79
N PHE A 106 6.27 9.49 -10.64
CA PHE A 106 6.55 8.13 -10.16
C PHE A 106 6.19 7.89 -8.69
N ASN A 107 6.01 6.62 -8.38
CA ASN A 107 5.87 6.02 -7.06
C ASN A 107 6.67 4.71 -7.08
N ILE A 108 7.89 4.73 -6.55
CA ILE A 108 8.83 3.61 -6.61
C ILE A 108 9.16 3.18 -5.19
N CYS A 109 8.84 1.94 -4.84
CA CYS A 109 9.29 1.32 -3.61
C CYS A 109 10.37 0.29 -3.94
N SER A 110 11.61 0.60 -3.62
CA SER A 110 12.75 -0.30 -3.75
C SER A 110 12.90 -1.13 -2.47
N ILE A 111 13.12 -2.43 -2.58
CA ILE A 111 13.29 -3.36 -1.45
C ILE A 111 14.61 -4.10 -1.64
N ILE A 112 15.46 -4.13 -0.62
CA ILE A 112 16.79 -4.78 -0.65
C ILE A 112 16.91 -5.68 0.58
N ASN A 113 17.37 -6.91 0.42
CA ASN A 113 17.68 -7.75 1.58
C ASN A 113 19.00 -7.27 2.21
N HIS A 114 19.11 -7.29 3.53
CA HIS A 114 20.34 -6.89 4.23
C HIS A 114 21.57 -7.69 3.81
N CYS A 115 21.40 -8.95 3.41
CA CYS A 115 22.50 -9.78 2.89
C CYS A 115 23.04 -9.31 1.54
N ASP A 116 22.23 -8.56 0.77
CA ASP A 116 22.59 -8.07 -0.56
C ASP A 116 23.06 -6.60 -0.51
N GLN A 117 22.92 -5.95 0.65
CA GLN A 117 23.14 -4.52 0.83
C GLN A 117 24.59 -4.22 1.23
N THR A 118 25.26 -3.36 0.46
CA THR A 118 26.63 -2.94 0.80
C THR A 118 26.66 -1.81 1.83
N ASN A 119 25.63 -0.95 1.85
CA ASN A 119 25.51 0.21 2.73
C ASN A 119 24.04 0.51 3.06
N PHE A 120 23.77 1.08 4.25
CA PHE A 120 22.45 1.55 4.68
C PHE A 120 22.34 3.07 4.49
N PRO A 121 21.89 3.57 3.32
CA PRO A 121 21.79 5.00 3.09
C PRO A 121 20.69 5.61 3.96
N LEU A 122 20.97 6.81 4.49
CA LEU A 122 19.98 7.63 5.17
C LEU A 122 19.06 8.31 4.17
N ASN A 123 17.86 8.70 4.62
CA ASN A 123 16.86 9.42 3.81
C ASN A 123 17.49 10.62 3.08
N GLU A 124 18.22 11.46 3.80
CA GLU A 124 18.84 12.67 3.28
C GLU A 124 19.80 12.41 2.10
N HIS A 125 20.46 11.25 2.07
CA HIS A 125 21.37 10.92 0.98
C HIS A 125 20.60 10.63 -0.31
N ILE A 126 19.48 9.91 -0.22
CA ILE A 126 18.65 9.63 -1.39
C ILE A 126 17.92 10.91 -1.83
N GLU A 127 17.35 11.69 -0.90
CA GLU A 127 16.69 12.98 -1.21
C GLU A 127 17.61 13.92 -2.00
N LYS A 128 18.87 14.05 -1.58
CA LYS A 128 19.87 14.90 -2.27
C LYS A 128 20.09 14.51 -3.72
N THR A 129 19.98 13.24 -4.08
CA THR A 129 20.12 12.83 -5.50
C THR A 129 19.03 13.43 -6.38
N PHE A 130 17.87 13.75 -5.80
CA PHE A 130 16.71 14.30 -6.51
C PHE A 130 16.69 15.84 -6.57
N GLU A 131 17.64 16.55 -5.93
CA GLU A 131 17.65 18.02 -5.86
C GLU A 131 17.59 18.70 -7.24
N TYR A 132 18.21 18.08 -8.24
CA TYR A 132 18.27 18.61 -9.61
C TYR A 132 17.24 17.95 -10.56
N LEU A 133 16.39 17.06 -10.05
CA LEU A 133 15.49 16.24 -10.86
C LEU A 133 14.09 16.86 -10.96
N TYR A 134 13.86 17.66 -12.01
CA TYR A 134 12.58 18.28 -12.37
C TYR A 134 11.97 19.22 -11.31
N ASN A 135 10.99 20.03 -11.71
CA ASN A 135 10.29 21.01 -10.87
C ASN A 135 9.29 20.38 -9.86
N ASN A 136 9.35 19.07 -9.59
CA ASN A 136 8.44 18.42 -8.66
C ASN A 136 9.15 18.17 -7.34
N GLU A 137 8.47 18.46 -6.23
CA GLU A 137 8.94 18.01 -4.92
C GLU A 137 8.92 16.48 -4.88
N ILE A 138 10.08 15.89 -4.56
CA ILE A 138 10.24 14.44 -4.40
C ILE A 138 10.30 14.13 -2.92
N ILE A 139 9.42 13.24 -2.47
CA ILE A 139 9.41 12.76 -1.09
C ILE A 139 10.07 11.39 -1.04
N THR A 140 10.89 11.17 -0.02
CA THR A 140 11.51 9.88 0.23
C THR A 140 11.27 9.40 1.66
N CYS A 141 11.20 8.08 1.82
CA CYS A 141 11.13 7.41 3.11
C CYS A 141 11.91 6.10 3.03
N ILE A 142 12.88 5.93 3.90
CA ILE A 142 13.71 4.74 4.03
C ILE A 142 13.43 4.11 5.38
N ASP A 143 13.16 2.82 5.36
CA ASP A 143 12.97 2.00 6.54
C ASP A 143 13.91 0.80 6.50
N HIS A 144 14.49 0.49 7.66
CA HIS A 144 15.40 -0.64 7.84
C HIS A 144 14.72 -1.64 8.78
N PHE A 145 14.28 -2.77 8.23
CA PHE A 145 13.59 -3.83 8.98
C PHE A 145 14.62 -4.88 9.40
N GLN A 146 15.11 -4.76 10.63
CA GLN A 146 16.21 -5.56 11.16
C GLN A 146 15.80 -7.00 11.45
N GLU A 147 14.59 -7.22 11.98
CA GLU A 147 14.08 -8.56 12.29
C GLU A 147 13.79 -9.37 11.01
N GLU A 148 13.31 -8.69 9.97
CA GLU A 148 12.90 -9.27 8.70
C GLU A 148 14.05 -9.31 7.68
N GLY A 149 15.17 -8.67 8.02
CA GLY A 149 16.41 -8.72 7.26
C GLY A 149 16.33 -8.02 5.91
N TYR A 150 15.55 -6.94 5.78
CA TYR A 150 15.47 -6.16 4.56
C TYR A 150 15.24 -4.66 4.83
N SER A 151 15.62 -3.83 3.88
CA SER A 151 15.32 -2.40 3.91
C SER A 151 14.43 -2.02 2.72
N GLN A 152 13.60 -1.00 2.90
CA GLN A 152 12.84 -0.40 1.81
C GLN A 152 13.19 1.08 1.66
N CYS A 153 13.12 1.57 0.43
CA CYS A 153 13.20 2.98 0.09
C CYS A 153 12.02 3.31 -0.82
N HIS A 154 11.13 4.13 -0.30
CA HIS A 154 9.98 4.65 -1.01
C HIS A 154 10.28 6.06 -1.49
N ILE A 155 10.24 6.27 -2.81
CA ILE A 155 10.35 7.58 -3.44
C ILE A 155 9.10 7.86 -4.29
N TYR A 156 8.59 9.09 -4.26
CA TYR A 156 7.48 9.48 -5.12
C TYR A 156 7.46 10.97 -5.46
N SER A 157 6.84 11.29 -6.60
CA SER A 157 6.59 12.67 -7.01
C SER A 157 5.38 13.25 -6.30
N TYR A 158 5.50 14.47 -5.78
CA TYR A 158 4.40 15.24 -5.21
C TYR A 158 3.71 16.12 -6.28
N PRO A 159 2.38 16.29 -6.25
CA PRO A 159 1.43 15.59 -5.39
C PRO A 159 1.28 14.11 -5.79
N TYR A 160 1.01 13.27 -4.79
CA TYR A 160 0.76 11.84 -5.00
C TYR A 160 -0.53 11.63 -5.83
N LYS A 161 -0.48 10.79 -6.87
CA LYS A 161 -1.61 10.62 -7.82
C LYS A 161 -2.21 9.22 -7.86
N TRP A 162 -1.63 8.25 -7.15
CA TRP A 162 -2.11 6.86 -7.20
C TRP A 162 -3.21 6.61 -6.18
N LYS A 163 -4.01 5.58 -6.45
CA LYS A 163 -5.11 5.14 -5.58
C LYS A 163 -4.65 4.30 -4.40
N VAL A 164 -3.43 3.75 -4.48
CA VAL A 164 -2.92 2.76 -3.53
C VAL A 164 -1.62 3.28 -2.96
N TYR A 165 -1.49 3.31 -1.64
CA TYR A 165 -0.24 3.56 -0.93
C TYR A 165 0.08 2.32 -0.07
N ASN A 166 1.14 1.60 -0.46
CA ASN A 166 1.54 0.36 0.22
C ASN A 166 2.73 0.57 1.15
N ASN A 167 2.80 -0.27 2.18
CA ASN A 167 3.93 -0.38 3.13
C ASN A 167 4.26 0.92 3.87
N ILE A 168 3.23 1.63 4.33
CA ILE A 168 3.42 2.79 5.22
C ILE A 168 3.90 2.30 6.59
N THR A 169 4.98 2.89 7.09
CA THR A 169 5.64 2.58 8.37
C THR A 169 5.45 3.73 9.37
N ASN A 170 5.96 3.58 10.60
CA ASN A 170 6.01 4.64 11.61
C ASN A 170 6.83 5.87 11.17
N ASN A 171 7.69 5.75 10.15
CA ASN A 171 8.44 6.90 9.61
C ASN A 171 7.62 7.78 8.66
N PHE A 172 6.33 7.47 8.47
CA PHE A 172 5.43 8.27 7.67
C PHE A 172 5.33 9.71 8.18
N ARG A 173 5.73 10.67 7.33
CA ARG A 173 5.77 12.10 7.66
C ARG A 173 4.40 12.79 7.62
N GLY A 174 3.33 12.08 7.21
CA GLY A 174 2.02 12.68 6.98
C GLY A 174 1.92 13.36 5.60
N GLY A 175 0.93 14.21 5.45
CA GLY A 175 0.61 14.92 4.20
C GLY A 175 -0.83 14.68 3.77
N LEU A 176 -1.29 15.36 2.72
CA LEU A 176 -2.67 15.20 2.24
C LEU A 176 -2.72 14.41 0.93
N PHE A 177 -3.28 13.20 0.99
CA PHE A 177 -3.30 12.25 -0.12
C PHE A 177 -4.73 12.02 -0.62
N THR A 178 -5.29 12.99 -1.34
CA THR A 178 -6.69 12.96 -1.77
C THR A 178 -7.00 11.90 -2.83
N SER A 179 -6.01 11.43 -3.59
CA SER A 179 -6.19 10.38 -4.60
C SER A 179 -6.20 8.96 -4.02
N VAL A 180 -5.68 8.79 -2.80
CA VAL A 180 -5.44 7.46 -2.21
C VAL A 180 -6.73 6.95 -1.56
N THR A 181 -7.16 5.77 -2.00
CA THR A 181 -8.34 5.07 -1.49
C THR A 181 -8.00 3.74 -0.82
N GLN A 182 -6.79 3.23 -1.01
CA GLN A 182 -6.33 1.96 -0.43
C GLN A 182 -4.99 2.17 0.25
N VAL A 183 -4.90 1.79 1.52
CA VAL A 183 -3.69 1.93 2.34
C VAL A 183 -3.32 0.58 2.95
N LEU A 184 -2.02 0.26 2.89
CA LEU A 184 -1.43 -0.87 3.61
C LEU A 184 -0.36 -0.35 4.58
N LEU A 185 -0.57 -0.63 5.87
CA LEU A 185 0.35 -0.32 6.96
C LEU A 185 1.17 -1.57 7.32
N TYR A 186 2.48 -1.42 7.45
CA TYR A 186 3.40 -2.47 7.89
C TYR A 186 4.60 -1.86 8.60
N ASP A 187 5.00 -2.43 9.72
CA ASP A 187 6.23 -2.07 10.44
C ASP A 187 6.65 -3.21 11.38
N GLU A 188 7.92 -3.23 11.75
CA GLU A 188 8.48 -4.07 12.81
C GLU A 188 8.23 -3.48 14.20
N HIS A 189 7.91 -2.20 14.30
CA HIS A 189 7.54 -1.53 15.54
C HIS A 189 6.03 -1.41 15.66
N PRO A 190 5.45 -1.42 16.87
CA PRO A 190 4.01 -1.27 17.03
C PRO A 190 3.51 0.08 16.53
N PHE A 191 2.28 0.10 16.01
CA PHE A 191 1.58 1.34 15.66
C PHE A 191 0.80 1.85 16.87
N GLU A 192 1.14 3.04 17.35
CA GLU A 192 0.41 3.67 18.45
C GLU A 192 -0.82 4.43 17.94
N ARG A 193 -1.66 4.88 18.87
CA ARG A 193 -2.93 5.55 18.54
C ARG A 193 -2.74 6.78 17.67
N GLU A 194 -1.71 7.58 17.96
CA GLU A 194 -1.37 8.83 17.28
C GLU A 194 -1.06 8.59 15.81
N PHE A 195 -0.45 7.44 15.49
CA PHE A 195 -0.19 7.03 14.12
C PHE A 195 -1.50 6.85 13.35
N PHE A 196 -2.49 6.15 13.92
CA PHE A 196 -3.80 6.01 13.28
C PHE A 196 -4.54 7.34 13.11
N LEU A 197 -4.34 8.30 14.02
CA LEU A 197 -4.87 9.65 13.83
C LEU A 197 -4.22 10.34 12.62
N GLN A 198 -2.90 10.24 12.51
CA GLN A 198 -2.15 10.77 11.37
C GLN A 198 -2.57 10.12 10.04
N ILE A 199 -2.80 8.81 10.02
CA ILE A 199 -3.33 8.09 8.86
C ILE A 199 -4.73 8.61 8.49
N ALA A 200 -5.65 8.73 9.45
CA ALA A 200 -7.00 9.26 9.18
C ALA A 200 -6.97 10.67 8.57
N GLN A 201 -6.11 11.56 9.09
CA GLN A 201 -5.95 12.92 8.58
C GLN A 201 -5.30 12.96 7.20
N SER A 202 -4.37 12.04 6.93
CA SER A 202 -3.62 12.03 5.67
C SER A 202 -4.43 11.45 4.50
N PHE A 203 -5.37 10.56 4.79
CA PHE A 203 -6.13 9.80 3.78
C PHE A 203 -7.66 9.99 3.94
N PRO A 204 -8.20 11.20 3.71
CA PRO A 204 -9.60 11.51 4.01
C PRO A 204 -10.61 10.68 3.20
N PHE A 205 -10.23 10.18 2.02
CA PHE A 205 -11.08 9.38 1.12
C PHE A 205 -10.73 7.88 1.13
N MET A 206 -9.98 7.41 2.13
CA MET A 206 -9.61 6.00 2.26
C MET A 206 -10.84 5.10 2.38
N LYS A 207 -10.92 4.10 1.50
CA LYS A 207 -11.97 3.08 1.46
C LYS A 207 -11.52 1.73 1.98
N GLU A 208 -10.22 1.45 1.90
CA GLU A 208 -9.62 0.18 2.34
C GLU A 208 -8.38 0.45 3.18
N LEU A 209 -8.35 -0.13 4.37
CA LEU A 209 -7.21 -0.11 5.28
C LEU A 209 -6.79 -1.54 5.58
N THR A 210 -5.54 -1.87 5.28
CA THR A 210 -4.92 -3.16 5.63
C THR A 210 -3.80 -2.91 6.63
N ILE A 211 -3.80 -3.64 7.74
CA ILE A 211 -2.78 -3.50 8.78
C ILE A 211 -2.08 -4.84 8.93
N HIS A 212 -0.77 -4.85 8.72
CA HIS A 212 0.08 -6.01 8.96
C HIS A 212 1.11 -5.64 10.03
N ASN A 213 0.78 -5.91 11.29
CA ASN A 213 1.67 -5.63 12.40
C ASN A 213 1.34 -6.55 13.59
N ARG A 214 2.26 -7.45 13.93
CA ARG A 214 2.07 -8.44 14.99
C ARG A 214 2.59 -7.99 16.35
N LYS A 215 3.17 -6.79 16.45
CA LYS A 215 3.66 -6.24 17.71
C LYS A 215 2.52 -5.65 18.53
N ALA A 216 2.58 -5.89 19.83
CA ALA A 216 1.66 -5.30 20.79
C ALA A 216 1.92 -3.80 20.93
N GLN A 217 0.86 -3.02 21.10
CA GLN A 217 0.98 -1.59 21.42
C GLN A 217 1.64 -1.43 22.78
N ASN A 218 2.58 -0.48 22.88
CA ASN A 218 3.26 -0.18 24.13
C ASN A 218 2.33 0.60 25.07
N ASN A 219 1.55 1.53 24.51
CA ASN A 219 0.68 2.42 25.29
C ASN A 219 -0.77 1.91 25.30
N LYS A 220 -1.00 0.76 25.96
CA LYS A 220 -2.34 0.17 26.10
C LYS A 220 -3.32 1.00 26.95
N GLN A 221 -2.84 2.05 27.60
CA GLN A 221 -3.61 2.80 28.60
C GLN A 221 -4.62 3.75 27.95
N LEU A 222 -5.79 3.21 27.63
CA LEU A 222 -7.01 3.90 28.03
C LEU A 222 -7.30 3.52 29.49
N ILE A 223 -7.18 4.53 30.37
CA ILE A 223 -7.69 4.57 31.76
C ILE A 223 -6.80 3.87 32.80
N LYS A 224 -5.74 4.55 33.26
CA LYS A 224 -5.22 4.41 34.64
C LYS A 224 -4.28 5.56 35.07
N SER A 225 -4.73 6.80 35.01
CA SER A 225 -4.30 7.82 36.00
C SER A 225 -5.12 9.08 35.88
N ASN A 226 -5.58 9.55 37.03
CA ASN A 226 -6.09 10.89 37.26
C ASN A 226 -5.05 11.94 36.83
N ASN A 227 -5.54 13.10 36.40
CA ASN A 227 -4.78 14.33 36.12
C ASN A 227 -3.88 14.27 34.88
N ASP A 228 -4.47 14.42 33.70
CA ASP A 228 -4.27 15.63 32.89
C ASP A 228 -5.07 15.52 31.58
N ASN A 229 -5.57 16.67 31.13
CA ASN A 229 -6.44 16.87 29.98
C ASN A 229 -5.78 16.56 28.62
N GLN A 230 -5.20 15.37 28.41
CA GLN A 230 -5.03 14.87 27.04
C GLN A 230 -6.37 14.30 26.56
N MET A 231 -7.24 15.21 26.11
CA MET A 231 -8.35 14.86 25.23
C MET A 231 -7.77 14.20 23.97
N LEU A 232 -7.51 12.89 24.01
CA LEU A 232 -7.14 12.17 22.79
C LEU A 232 -8.28 12.37 21.80
N SER A 233 -7.96 12.92 20.63
CA SER A 233 -8.89 13.19 19.55
C SER A 233 -9.61 11.92 19.12
N ILE A 234 -10.85 12.08 18.68
CA ILE A 234 -11.60 11.02 18.01
C ILE A 234 -10.89 10.76 16.66
N ILE A 235 -10.64 9.48 16.36
CA ILE A 235 -10.11 9.04 15.07
C ILE A 235 -11.31 8.60 14.23
N GLU A 236 -11.50 9.22 13.08
CA GLU A 236 -12.64 8.96 12.21
C GLU A 236 -12.18 8.50 10.84
N TYR A 237 -12.78 7.42 10.35
CA TYR A 237 -12.53 6.89 9.01
C TYR A 237 -13.81 6.91 8.18
N PRO A 238 -14.32 8.09 7.78
CA PRO A 238 -15.70 8.25 7.29
C PRO A 238 -16.01 7.44 6.02
N ASN A 239 -15.00 7.15 5.20
CA ASN A 239 -15.14 6.47 3.91
C ASN A 239 -14.74 4.99 3.94
N LEU A 240 -14.30 4.47 5.10
CA LEU A 240 -13.72 3.14 5.20
C LEU A 240 -14.78 2.05 5.04
N THR A 241 -14.78 1.39 3.89
CA THR A 241 -15.68 0.27 3.60
C THR A 241 -15.07 -1.08 3.93
N ARG A 242 -13.74 -1.17 4.01
CA ARG A 242 -13.01 -2.43 4.18
C ARG A 242 -11.84 -2.26 5.14
N LEU A 243 -11.81 -3.10 6.17
CA LEU A 243 -10.75 -3.15 7.17
C LEU A 243 -10.18 -4.56 7.22
N ASP A 244 -8.87 -4.69 7.06
CA ASP A 244 -8.17 -5.96 7.07
C ASP A 244 -7.15 -6.04 8.20
N LEU A 245 -7.47 -6.87 9.20
CA LEU A 245 -6.75 -7.10 10.45
C LEU A 245 -6.30 -8.57 10.60
N HIS A 246 -6.26 -9.35 9.51
CA HIS A 246 -5.95 -10.78 9.62
C HIS A 246 -4.52 -11.08 10.10
N CYS A 247 -3.57 -10.18 9.84
CA CYS A 247 -2.17 -10.31 10.23
C CYS A 247 -1.76 -9.30 11.31
N THR A 248 -2.65 -9.03 12.28
CA THR A 248 -2.39 -8.06 13.34
C THR A 248 -2.27 -8.67 14.73
N HIS A 249 -1.68 -7.93 15.66
CA HIS A 249 -1.83 -8.17 17.09
C HIS A 249 -3.28 -7.90 17.57
N ASN A 250 -3.65 -8.46 18.72
CA ASN A 250 -4.97 -8.30 19.33
C ASN A 250 -5.32 -6.84 19.67
N ASP A 251 -4.32 -6.05 20.04
CA ASP A 251 -4.50 -4.66 20.46
C ASP A 251 -5.15 -3.81 19.35
N TYR A 252 -4.79 -4.06 18.08
CA TYR A 252 -5.39 -3.36 16.95
C TYR A 252 -6.88 -3.72 16.77
N VAL A 253 -7.25 -4.98 16.97
CA VAL A 253 -8.66 -5.38 16.91
C VAL A 253 -9.45 -4.77 18.07
N GLU A 254 -8.84 -4.70 19.26
CA GLU A 254 -9.43 -3.96 20.38
C GLU A 254 -9.64 -2.49 20.07
N LEU A 255 -8.61 -1.82 19.54
CA LEU A 255 -8.65 -0.42 19.14
C LEU A 255 -9.74 -0.14 18.11
N PHE A 256 -9.83 -0.93 17.04
CA PHE A 256 -10.79 -0.67 15.96
C PHE A 256 -12.24 -1.02 16.33
N LEU A 257 -12.46 -2.08 17.11
CA LEU A 257 -13.81 -2.58 17.39
C LEU A 257 -14.44 -2.06 18.68
N PHE A 258 -13.62 -1.77 19.70
CA PHE A 258 -14.12 -1.50 21.06
C PHE A 258 -13.73 -0.12 21.61
N ASP A 259 -12.79 0.59 20.99
CA ASP A 259 -12.44 1.95 21.42
C ASP A 259 -13.56 2.94 21.09
N ARG A 260 -14.01 3.69 22.10
CA ARG A 260 -15.05 4.71 21.97
C ARG A 260 -14.61 5.95 21.21
N LYS A 261 -13.30 6.17 21.09
CA LYS A 261 -12.69 7.27 20.35
C LYS A 261 -12.25 6.83 18.94
N MET A 262 -12.72 5.68 18.47
CA MET A 262 -12.58 5.24 17.09
C MET A 262 -13.96 5.21 16.43
N THR A 263 -14.16 5.96 15.36
CA THR A 263 -15.43 6.02 14.63
C THR A 263 -15.26 5.42 13.24
N LEU A 264 -15.89 4.27 13.03
CA LEU A 264 -16.00 3.63 11.72
C LEU A 264 -17.37 3.92 11.09
N PRO A 265 -17.51 3.85 9.76
CA PRO A 265 -18.80 4.07 9.10
C PRO A 265 -19.64 2.78 9.14
N ASN A 266 -20.92 2.92 8.82
CA ASN A 266 -21.81 1.76 8.64
C ASN A 266 -21.40 0.94 7.41
N ASN A 267 -21.83 -0.31 7.37
CA ASN A 267 -21.56 -1.25 6.29
C ASN A 267 -20.07 -1.60 6.12
N LEU A 268 -19.33 -1.70 7.22
CA LEU A 268 -17.92 -2.07 7.18
C LEU A 268 -17.76 -3.58 6.92
N HIS A 269 -16.82 -3.91 6.03
CA HIS A 269 -16.35 -5.26 5.76
C HIS A 269 -15.05 -5.51 6.53
N LEU A 270 -15.09 -6.37 7.54
CA LEU A 270 -13.94 -6.70 8.37
C LEU A 270 -13.38 -8.07 8.02
N CYS A 271 -12.08 -8.15 7.76
CA CYS A 271 -11.32 -9.39 7.70
C CYS A 271 -10.43 -9.47 8.94
N VAL A 272 -10.51 -10.58 9.66
CA VAL A 272 -9.79 -10.78 10.93
C VAL A 272 -9.59 -12.27 11.18
N ASP A 273 -8.53 -12.63 11.91
CA ASP A 273 -8.35 -14.00 12.36
C ASP A 273 -9.42 -14.40 13.39
N TYR A 274 -9.98 -15.61 13.24
CA TYR A 274 -11.06 -16.09 14.10
C TYR A 274 -10.60 -16.27 15.56
N GLN A 275 -9.41 -16.84 15.79
CA GLN A 275 -8.91 -17.06 17.15
C GLN A 275 -8.61 -15.74 17.84
N LEU A 276 -8.07 -14.79 17.08
CA LEU A 276 -7.83 -13.44 17.56
C LEU A 276 -9.14 -12.75 17.97
N LEU A 277 -10.17 -12.77 17.11
CA LEU A 277 -11.47 -12.18 17.43
C LEU A 277 -12.14 -12.87 18.62
N LYS A 278 -12.06 -14.21 18.70
CA LYS A 278 -12.54 -15.00 19.83
C LYS A 278 -11.85 -14.57 21.14
N LYS A 279 -10.54 -14.34 21.13
CA LYS A 279 -9.79 -13.88 22.32
C LYS A 279 -10.22 -12.49 22.76
N VAL A 280 -10.31 -11.54 21.82
CA VAL A 280 -10.68 -10.14 22.11
C VAL A 280 -12.14 -9.98 22.60
N THR A 281 -13.03 -10.84 22.11
CA THR A 281 -14.46 -10.87 22.50
C THR A 281 -14.74 -11.74 23.74
N TYR A 282 -13.70 -12.28 24.38
CA TYR A 282 -13.83 -13.27 25.47
C TYR A 282 -14.79 -14.42 25.11
N ASN A 283 -14.46 -15.16 24.04
CA ASN A 283 -15.33 -16.21 23.49
C ASN A 283 -16.72 -15.70 23.10
N PHE A 284 -16.81 -14.49 22.55
CA PHE A 284 -18.07 -13.87 22.16
C PHE A 284 -19.05 -13.67 23.34
N THR A 285 -18.52 -13.34 24.51
CA THR A 285 -19.31 -13.04 25.72
C THR A 285 -19.12 -11.61 26.24
N ARG A 286 -18.20 -10.83 25.65
CA ARG A 286 -17.92 -9.46 26.06
C ARG A 286 -19.13 -8.54 25.81
N TYR A 287 -19.75 -8.05 26.89
CA TYR A 287 -20.96 -7.21 26.88
C TYR A 287 -20.73 -5.71 26.61
N THR A 288 -19.49 -5.26 26.40
CA THR A 288 -19.20 -3.82 26.18
C THR A 288 -19.90 -3.33 24.93
N THR A 289 -20.57 -2.16 25.02
CA THR A 289 -21.33 -1.51 23.95
C THR A 289 -20.55 -1.58 22.63
N PRO A 290 -20.94 -2.45 21.69
CA PRO A 290 -20.13 -2.77 20.51
C PRO A 290 -20.28 -1.66 19.44
N ASN A 291 -19.87 -0.43 19.75
CA ASN A 291 -20.19 0.74 18.90
C ASN A 291 -19.75 0.54 17.44
N ASN A 292 -18.57 -0.03 17.18
CA ASN A 292 -18.12 -0.32 15.82
C ASN A 292 -18.48 -1.74 15.35
N CYS A 293 -18.58 -2.72 16.25
CA CYS A 293 -19.05 -4.06 15.87
C CYS A 293 -20.47 -4.03 15.27
N ALA A 294 -21.36 -3.17 15.79
CA ALA A 294 -22.72 -3.02 15.25
C ALA A 294 -22.75 -2.45 13.82
N LYS A 295 -21.66 -1.84 13.37
CA LYS A 295 -21.52 -1.25 12.02
C LYS A 295 -21.01 -2.24 10.97
N LEU A 296 -20.64 -3.44 11.39
CA LEU A 296 -20.13 -4.49 10.51
C LEU A 296 -21.25 -5.08 9.65
N ALA A 297 -21.16 -4.87 8.33
CA ALA A 297 -22.01 -5.57 7.37
C ALA A 297 -21.52 -6.98 7.07
N THR A 298 -20.19 -7.20 7.03
CA THR A 298 -19.63 -8.53 6.74
C THR A 298 -18.36 -8.80 7.54
N LEU A 299 -18.26 -10.02 8.06
CA LEU A 299 -17.08 -10.60 8.69
C LEU A 299 -16.50 -11.68 7.77
N TYR A 300 -15.20 -11.59 7.50
CA TYR A 300 -14.47 -12.57 6.72
C TYR A 300 -13.47 -13.29 7.62
N PHE A 301 -13.53 -14.62 7.60
CA PHE A 301 -12.58 -15.50 8.28
C PHE A 301 -11.85 -16.39 7.28
N TYR A 302 -10.62 -16.80 7.57
CA TYR A 302 -10.05 -17.98 6.91
C TYR A 302 -10.99 -19.18 7.08
N PRO A 303 -10.96 -20.17 6.17
CA PRO A 303 -11.78 -21.37 6.33
C PRO A 303 -11.54 -21.95 7.72
N VAL A 304 -12.57 -21.90 8.56
CA VAL A 304 -12.61 -22.58 9.86
C VAL A 304 -13.61 -23.70 9.69
N ASP A 305 -13.21 -24.92 10.07
CA ASP A 305 -14.03 -26.12 9.87
C ASP A 305 -15.44 -25.99 10.47
N GLN A 306 -15.63 -25.11 11.48
CA GLN A 306 -16.93 -24.78 12.05
C GLN A 306 -16.98 -23.32 12.55
N ILE A 307 -17.79 -22.46 11.92
CA ILE A 307 -18.19 -21.17 12.50
C ILE A 307 -19.19 -21.47 13.63
N ASN A 308 -18.80 -21.16 14.87
CA ASN A 308 -19.60 -21.41 16.06
C ASN A 308 -20.89 -20.55 16.08
N GLU A 309 -22.02 -21.13 16.49
CA GLU A 309 -23.30 -20.42 16.71
C GLU A 309 -23.17 -19.20 17.64
N HIS A 310 -22.24 -19.22 18.59
CA HIS A 310 -21.93 -18.07 19.44
C HIS A 310 -21.49 -16.83 18.65
N VAL A 311 -20.77 -17.03 17.53
CA VAL A 311 -20.34 -15.92 16.66
C VAL A 311 -21.53 -15.30 15.95
N LYS A 312 -22.42 -16.15 15.41
CA LYS A 312 -23.65 -15.71 14.75
C LYS A 312 -24.55 -14.95 15.72
N LYS A 313 -24.66 -15.41 16.97
CA LYS A 313 -25.42 -14.71 18.02
C LYS A 313 -24.80 -13.37 18.39
N TYR A 314 -23.47 -13.30 18.49
CA TYR A 314 -22.75 -12.08 18.86
C TYR A 314 -22.77 -11.02 17.75
N PHE A 315 -22.75 -11.46 16.49
CA PHE A 315 -22.83 -10.61 15.31
C PHE A 315 -24.12 -10.87 14.51
N SER A 316 -25.27 -10.75 15.17
CA SER A 316 -26.57 -11.16 14.63
C SER A 316 -27.02 -10.45 13.35
N HIS A 317 -26.48 -9.27 13.07
CA HIS A 317 -26.78 -8.47 11.88
C HIS A 317 -25.66 -8.45 10.84
N THR A 318 -24.62 -9.28 11.03
CA THR A 318 -23.43 -9.29 10.18
C THR A 318 -23.37 -10.57 9.34
N CYS A 319 -23.16 -10.42 8.04
CA CYS A 319 -22.95 -11.56 7.15
C CYS A 319 -21.57 -12.18 7.44
N ILE A 320 -21.49 -13.49 7.67
CA ILE A 320 -20.19 -14.18 7.87
C ILE A 320 -19.83 -14.91 6.57
N ARG A 321 -18.60 -14.72 6.09
CA ARG A 321 -18.09 -15.27 4.82
C ARG A 321 -16.68 -15.83 4.95
N CYS A 322 -16.28 -16.63 3.96
CA CYS A 322 -14.91 -17.10 3.81
C CYS A 322 -14.00 -16.00 3.22
N ILE A 323 -12.73 -15.95 3.65
CA ILE A 323 -11.75 -14.96 3.21
C ILE A 323 -11.41 -15.06 1.71
N SER A 324 -11.63 -16.20 1.06
CA SER A 324 -11.49 -16.32 -0.39
C SER A 324 -12.32 -15.26 -1.12
N ASP A 325 -13.51 -14.95 -0.60
CA ASP A 325 -14.42 -13.94 -1.14
C ASP A 325 -13.95 -12.51 -0.84
N PHE A 326 -13.09 -12.36 0.17
CA PHE A 326 -12.45 -11.09 0.51
C PHE A 326 -11.37 -10.77 -0.52
N VAL A 327 -10.51 -11.74 -0.85
CA VAL A 327 -9.38 -11.54 -1.78
C VAL A 327 -9.86 -11.38 -3.23
N LEU A 328 -10.89 -12.12 -3.65
CA LEU A 328 -11.42 -12.07 -5.02
C LEU A 328 -12.11 -10.74 -5.41
N ARG A 329 -12.41 -9.88 -4.42
CA ARG A 329 -13.05 -8.57 -4.64
C ARG A 329 -12.05 -7.39 -4.67
N ARG A 330 -10.74 -7.65 -4.73
CA ARG A 330 -9.68 -6.61 -4.86
C ARG A 330 -9.33 -6.31 -6.32
#